data_AF-A0A7S0LWP6-F1
#
_entry.id   AF-A0A7S0LWP6-F1
#
_cell.length_a   1.000
_cell.length_b   1.000
_cell.length_c   1.000
_cell.angle_alpha   90.00
_cell.angle_beta   90.00
_cell.angle_gamma   90.00
#
_symmetry.space_group_name_H-M   'P 1'
#
loop_
_entity.id
_entity.type
_entity.pdbx_description
1 polymer ?
#
loop_
_entity_poly.entity_id
_entity_poly.type
_entity_poly.pdbx_seq_one_letter_code
_entity_poly.pdbx_strand_id
1 'polypeptide(L)'
;VAAPPAALRSLWMGPLAMPIVAIAGAVLGDGKVMFWSRAQDGDFAKDRTHTATYDPATGVMSQSLLIPIKHDMFCPGTVLMSDGVLMVAGGVTAQETSLFNGTAWSVGPKLNIARGYNTAVFTAEGT
;
A
#
# COMPACT_ATOMS: atom_id res chain seq x y z
N VAL A 1 6.54 0.73 -51.14
CA VAL A 1 6.99 0.77 -49.73
C VAL A 1 5.91 0.11 -48.91
N ALA A 2 6.21 -0.98 -48.20
CA ALA A 2 5.24 -1.64 -47.33
C ALA A 2 4.88 -0.70 -46.17
N ALA A 3 3.59 -0.61 -45.82
CA ALA A 3 3.16 0.16 -44.65
C ALA A 3 3.81 -0.41 -43.38
N PRO A 4 4.28 0.42 -42.44
CA PRO A 4 4.81 -0.07 -41.18
C PRO A 4 3.73 -0.91 -40.47
N PRO A 5 4.09 -2.01 -39.77
CA PRO A 5 3.13 -2.82 -39.05
C PRO A 5 2.36 -1.95 -38.07
N ALA A 6 1.04 -2.14 -38.01
CA ALA A 6 0.16 -1.37 -37.14
C ALA A 6 0.72 -1.38 -35.72
N ALA A 7 0.92 -0.19 -35.14
CA ALA A 7 1.47 -0.04 -33.80
C ALA A 7 0.75 -0.96 -32.82
N LEU A 8 1.52 -1.72 -32.03
CA LEU A 8 1.01 -2.54 -30.92
C LEU A 8 0.15 -1.64 -30.03
N ARG A 9 -1.17 -1.77 -30.14
CA ARG A 9 -2.10 -1.05 -29.28
C ARG A 9 -1.94 -1.62 -27.87
N SER A 10 -1.85 -0.74 -26.87
CA SER A 10 -1.97 -1.14 -25.47
C SER A 10 -3.25 -1.99 -25.29
N LEU A 11 -3.09 -3.18 -24.72
CA LEU A 11 -4.20 -4.11 -24.48
C LEU A 11 -4.58 -4.04 -23.00
N TRP A 12 -5.88 -3.85 -22.72
CA TRP A 12 -6.40 -4.12 -21.38
C TRP A 12 -6.51 -5.62 -21.19
N MET A 13 -5.94 -6.13 -20.11
CA MET A 13 -6.25 -7.48 -19.67
C MET A 13 -7.67 -7.53 -19.08
N GLY A 14 -8.17 -8.74 -18.86
CA GLY A 14 -9.40 -8.93 -18.08
C GLY A 14 -9.25 -8.37 -16.65
N PRO A 15 -10.37 -8.18 -15.94
CA PRO A 15 -10.36 -7.65 -14.58
C PRO A 15 -9.60 -8.59 -13.63
N LEU A 16 -8.86 -7.99 -12.70
CA LEU A 16 -8.24 -8.70 -11.57
C LEU A 16 -9.24 -8.72 -10.40
N ALA A 17 -9.60 -9.92 -9.92
CA ALA A 17 -10.47 -10.06 -8.77
C ALA A 17 -9.73 -9.63 -7.49
N MET A 18 -10.30 -8.67 -6.75
CA MET A 18 -9.72 -8.13 -5.52
C MET A 18 -10.53 -8.59 -4.30
N PRO A 19 -9.89 -9.11 -3.24
CA PRO A 19 -10.57 -9.50 -2.01
C PRO A 19 -10.89 -8.29 -1.10
N ILE A 20 -10.36 -7.12 -1.44
CA ILE A 20 -10.58 -5.84 -0.75
C ILE A 20 -10.86 -4.75 -1.79
N VAL A 21 -11.48 -3.65 -1.37
CA VAL A 21 -11.47 -2.42 -2.18
C VAL A 21 -10.07 -1.82 -2.11
N ALA A 22 -9.30 -1.92 -3.19
CA ALA A 22 -7.90 -1.47 -3.25
C ALA A 22 -7.81 0.07 -3.32
N ILE A 23 -8.03 0.75 -2.20
CA ILE A 23 -8.10 2.21 -2.10
C ILE A 23 -6.69 2.84 -2.12
N ALA A 24 -5.69 2.10 -1.64
CA ALA A 24 -4.29 2.49 -1.70
C ALA A 24 -3.42 1.27 -2.05
N GLY A 25 -2.22 1.53 -2.56
CA GLY A 25 -1.29 0.47 -2.95
C GLY A 25 0.14 0.97 -3.21
N ALA A 26 1.08 0.03 -3.23
CA ALA A 26 2.49 0.26 -3.50
C ALA A 26 3.10 -0.95 -4.22
N VAL A 27 4.04 -0.68 -5.14
CA VAL A 27 4.91 -1.71 -5.70
C VAL A 27 6.05 -1.94 -4.72
N LEU A 28 6.27 -3.19 -4.34
CA LEU A 28 7.29 -3.61 -3.40
C LEU A 28 8.63 -3.85 -4.11
N GLY A 29 9.72 -3.88 -3.34
CA GLY A 29 11.07 -4.10 -3.87
C GLY A 29 11.26 -5.45 -4.58
N ASP A 30 10.40 -6.43 -4.31
CA ASP A 30 10.41 -7.75 -4.95
C ASP A 30 9.48 -7.85 -6.18
N GLY A 31 8.90 -6.72 -6.62
CA GLY A 31 8.01 -6.63 -7.79
C GLY A 31 6.55 -7.02 -7.51
N LYS A 32 6.21 -7.45 -6.28
CA LYS A 32 4.81 -7.66 -5.89
C LYS A 32 4.11 -6.31 -5.69
N VAL A 33 2.78 -6.34 -5.76
CA VAL A 33 1.95 -5.15 -5.52
C VAL A 33 1.15 -5.38 -4.24
N MET A 34 1.37 -4.54 -3.25
CA MET A 34 0.57 -4.52 -2.04
C MET A 34 -0.54 -3.49 -2.18
N PHE A 35 -1.75 -3.88 -1.81
CA PHE A 35 -2.92 -3.04 -1.68
C PHE A 35 -3.39 -3.04 -0.25
N TRP A 36 -4.04 -1.97 0.18
CA TRP A 36 -4.70 -1.95 1.49
C TRP A 36 -5.98 -1.13 1.48
N SER A 37 -6.76 -1.39 2.51
CA SER A 37 -8.05 -0.77 2.78
C SER A 37 -8.30 -0.73 4.29
N ARG A 38 -9.34 0.00 4.69
CA ARG A 38 -9.81 -0.04 6.07
C ARG A 38 -10.35 -1.42 6.45
N ALA A 39 -10.34 -1.77 7.74
CA ALA A 39 -11.13 -2.89 8.26
C ALA A 39 -12.63 -2.73 7.89
N GLN A 40 -13.23 -3.75 7.26
CA GLN A 40 -14.61 -3.68 6.74
C GLN A 40 -15.64 -4.44 7.59
N ASP A 41 -15.21 -5.14 8.63
CA ASP A 41 -16.00 -6.16 9.33
C ASP A 41 -17.08 -5.62 10.29
N GLY A 42 -17.82 -4.55 9.94
CA GLY A 42 -18.85 -3.93 10.81
C GLY A 42 -18.34 -3.40 12.16
N ASP A 43 -17.09 -3.71 12.48
CA ASP A 43 -16.32 -3.34 13.64
C ASP A 43 -15.66 -2.01 13.28
N PHE A 44 -16.18 -0.94 13.87
CA PHE A 44 -15.61 0.41 13.71
C PHE A 44 -14.23 0.54 14.37
N ALA A 45 -13.60 -0.56 14.78
CA ALA A 45 -12.24 -0.63 15.29
C ALA A 45 -11.29 0.17 14.39
N LYS A 46 -10.84 1.32 14.90
CA LYS A 46 -10.04 2.31 14.19
C LYS A 46 -8.55 1.96 14.18
N ASP A 47 -8.19 0.70 14.40
CA ASP A 47 -6.81 0.28 14.65
C ASP A 47 -6.38 -0.93 13.80
N ARG A 48 -7.11 -1.24 12.71
CA ARG A 48 -6.83 -2.40 11.86
C ARG A 48 -6.88 -2.03 10.39
N THR A 49 -6.08 -2.74 9.60
CA THR A 49 -5.98 -2.57 8.15
C THR A 49 -6.06 -3.91 7.44
N HIS A 50 -6.90 -4.05 6.41
CA HIS A 50 -6.79 -5.20 5.51
C HIS A 50 -5.77 -4.90 4.42
N THR A 51 -4.91 -5.87 4.14
CA THR A 51 -4.00 -5.84 3.00
C THR A 51 -4.30 -6.97 2.03
N ALA A 52 -3.96 -6.75 0.76
CA ALA A 52 -3.95 -7.78 -0.26
C ALA A 52 -2.65 -7.64 -1.07
N THR A 53 -1.91 -8.73 -1.25
CA THR A 53 -0.68 -8.73 -2.03
C THR A 53 -0.88 -9.54 -3.29
N TYR A 54 -0.59 -8.93 -4.43
CA TYR A 54 -0.59 -9.55 -5.75
C TYR A 54 0.83 -9.86 -6.18
N ASP A 55 1.06 -11.09 -6.65
CA ASP A 55 2.30 -11.51 -7.30
C ASP A 55 2.09 -11.58 -8.82
N PRO A 56 2.63 -10.62 -9.61
CA PRO A 56 2.47 -10.62 -11.06
C PRO A 56 3.12 -11.82 -11.77
N ALA A 57 4.11 -12.46 -11.17
CA ALA A 57 4.79 -13.60 -11.78
C ALA A 57 3.94 -14.88 -11.74
N THR A 58 3.11 -15.01 -10.72
CA THR A 58 2.27 -16.20 -10.50
C THR A 58 0.77 -15.93 -10.67
N GLY A 59 0.37 -14.66 -10.68
CA GLY A 59 -1.04 -14.25 -10.69
C GLY A 59 -1.75 -14.43 -9.35
N VAL A 60 -1.03 -14.80 -8.28
CA VAL A 60 -1.62 -15.10 -6.97
C VAL A 60 -1.98 -13.82 -6.22
N MET A 61 -3.16 -13.81 -5.60
CA MET A 61 -3.66 -12.75 -4.72
C MET A 61 -3.85 -13.30 -3.30
N SER A 62 -3.20 -12.66 -2.31
CA SER A 62 -3.22 -13.10 -0.91
C SER A 62 -3.71 -11.98 0.01
N GLN A 63 -4.75 -12.21 0.79
CA GLN A 63 -5.30 -11.24 1.75
C GLN A 63 -4.73 -11.46 3.17
N SER A 64 -4.60 -10.40 3.96
CA SER A 64 -4.27 -10.46 5.39
C SER A 64 -4.96 -9.34 6.16
N LEU A 65 -5.15 -9.53 7.47
CA LEU A 65 -5.65 -8.52 8.40
C LEU A 65 -4.54 -8.14 9.38
N LEU A 66 -4.15 -6.87 9.38
CA LEU A 66 -3.11 -6.33 10.25
C LEU A 66 -3.73 -5.81 11.54
N ILE A 67 -3.57 -6.61 12.60
CA ILE A 67 -4.00 -6.28 13.97
C ILE A 67 -2.84 -5.78 14.84
N PRO A 68 -1.63 -6.38 14.82
CA PRO A 68 -0.59 -6.06 15.81
C PRO A 68 -0.06 -4.62 15.77
N ILE A 69 -0.13 -3.96 14.61
CA ILE A 69 0.37 -2.58 14.45
C ILE A 69 -0.58 -1.50 14.96
N LYS A 70 -1.84 -1.86 15.30
CA LYS A 70 -2.87 -0.93 15.80
C LYS A 70 -3.04 0.34 14.94
N HIS A 71 -2.91 0.19 13.63
CA HIS A 71 -2.94 1.28 12.66
C HIS A 71 -4.00 1.00 11.60
N ASP A 72 -5.03 1.85 11.53
CA ASP A 72 -5.98 1.94 10.41
C ASP A 72 -5.43 2.93 9.38
N MET A 73 -4.83 2.38 8.34
CA MET A 73 -4.09 3.09 7.29
C MET A 73 -5.00 3.59 6.17
N PHE A 74 -6.25 3.94 6.48
CA PHE A 74 -7.12 4.67 5.58
C PHE A 74 -6.81 6.17 5.65
N CYS A 75 -6.73 6.84 4.50
CA CYS A 75 -6.33 8.26 4.38
C CYS A 75 -4.88 8.63 4.80
N PRO A 76 -3.84 7.80 4.61
CA PRO A 76 -2.50 8.12 5.13
C PRO A 76 -1.67 8.93 4.14
N GLY A 77 -0.50 9.41 4.59
CA GLY A 77 0.64 9.66 3.72
C GLY A 77 1.44 8.37 3.52
N THR A 78 1.98 8.16 2.32
CA THR A 78 2.71 6.94 1.96
C THR A 78 3.98 7.26 1.21
N VAL A 79 5.07 6.58 1.55
CA VAL A 79 6.36 6.75 0.88
C VAL A 79 7.17 5.45 0.90
N LEU A 80 7.85 5.14 -0.21
CA LEU A 80 8.83 4.07 -0.27
C LEU A 80 10.23 4.68 -0.08
N MET A 81 10.94 4.26 0.95
CA MET A 81 12.29 4.75 1.27
C MET A 81 13.34 4.04 0.41
N SER A 82 14.56 4.59 0.36
CA SER A 82 15.66 4.07 -0.48
C SER A 82 16.12 2.67 -0.12
N ASP A 83 15.89 2.24 1.11
CA ASP A 83 16.18 0.89 1.61
C ASP A 83 15.06 -0.13 1.28
N GLY A 84 14.02 0.30 0.55
CA GLY A 84 12.89 -0.53 0.16
C GLY A 84 11.81 -0.67 1.24
N VAL A 85 11.94 0.03 2.37
CA VAL A 85 10.91 0.05 3.41
C VAL A 85 9.78 0.99 2.99
N LEU A 86 8.56 0.46 2.98
CA LEU A 86 7.34 1.23 2.78
C LEU A 86 6.90 1.83 4.11
N MET A 87 6.84 3.15 4.21
CA MET A 87 6.30 3.87 5.35
C MET A 87 4.88 4.38 5.06
N VAL A 88 3.99 4.15 6.00
CA VAL A 88 2.61 4.67 5.99
C VAL A 88 2.39 5.46 7.28
N ALA A 89 1.99 6.72 7.14
CA ALA A 89 1.93 7.67 8.26
C ALA A 89 0.58 8.40 8.32
N GLY A 90 -0.06 8.35 9.48
CA GLY A 90 -1.35 8.99 9.73
C GLY A 90 -2.52 8.27 9.08
N GLY A 91 -3.63 8.98 8.89
CA GLY A 91 -4.89 8.40 8.43
C GLY A 91 -5.95 8.40 9.51
N VAL A 92 -6.71 7.31 9.64
CA VAL A 92 -7.75 7.17 10.68
C VAL A 92 -7.11 7.13 12.07
N THR A 93 -6.03 6.37 12.26
CA THR A 93 -5.12 6.50 13.40
C THR A 93 -4.08 7.58 13.12
N ALA A 94 -4.53 8.83 13.20
CA ALA A 94 -3.86 9.99 12.66
C ALA A 94 -2.43 10.27 13.18
N GLN A 95 -2.02 9.69 14.30
CA GLN A 95 -0.66 9.90 14.86
C GLN A 95 0.29 8.72 14.62
N GLU A 96 -0.21 7.57 14.17
CA GLU A 96 0.59 6.35 14.06
C GLU A 96 1.38 6.31 12.75
N THR A 97 2.49 5.57 12.78
CA THR A 97 3.30 5.25 11.60
C THR A 97 3.51 3.75 11.56
N SER A 98 3.48 3.16 10.37
CA SER A 98 3.77 1.73 10.17
C SER A 98 4.77 1.55 9.04
N LEU A 99 5.66 0.58 9.23
CA LEU A 99 6.77 0.29 8.34
C LEU A 99 6.63 -1.14 7.82
N PHE A 100 6.77 -1.33 6.52
CA PHE A 100 6.80 -2.63 5.88
C PHE A 100 8.14 -2.86 5.21
N ASN A 101 8.87 -3.89 5.65
CA ASN A 101 10.23 -4.17 5.19
C ASN A 101 10.32 -5.14 4.00
N GLY A 102 9.21 -5.42 3.32
CA GLY A 102 9.11 -6.44 2.28
C GLY A 102 8.55 -7.78 2.78
N THR A 103 8.62 -8.06 4.08
CA THR A 103 8.16 -9.34 4.66
C THR A 103 7.14 -9.13 5.79
N ALA A 104 7.37 -8.15 6.65
CA ALA A 104 6.57 -7.93 7.85
C ALA A 104 6.31 -6.45 8.10
N TRP A 105 5.20 -6.19 8.77
CA TRP A 105 4.84 -4.88 9.28
C TRP A 105 5.37 -4.67 10.70
N SER A 106 5.83 -3.46 11.01
CA SER A 106 6.22 -3.03 12.34
C SER A 106 5.67 -1.63 12.66
N VAL A 107 5.61 -1.31 13.96
CA VAL A 107 5.21 0.00 14.44
C VAL A 107 6.39 0.97 14.30
N GLY A 108 6.15 2.10 13.65
CA GLY A 108 7.10 3.19 13.52
C GLY A 108 6.95 4.25 14.61
N PRO A 109 7.81 5.28 14.61
CA PRO A 109 7.67 6.40 15.53
C PRO A 109 6.39 7.20 15.25
N LYS A 110 5.78 7.73 16.31
CA LYS A 110 4.57 8.56 16.18
C LYS A 110 4.88 9.89 15.51
N LEU A 111 3.92 10.41 14.76
CA LEU A 111 3.98 11.78 14.24
C LEU A 111 3.89 12.79 15.38
N ASN A 112 4.65 13.90 15.24
CA ASN A 112 4.56 15.04 16.16
C ASN A 112 3.19 15.73 16.07
N ILE A 113 2.57 15.72 14.89
CA ILE A 113 1.25 16.30 14.63
C ILE A 113 0.41 15.25 13.91
N ALA A 114 -0.68 14.84 14.56
CA ALA A 114 -1.65 13.91 13.99
C ALA A 114 -2.27 14.48 12.71
N ARG A 115 -2.36 13.66 11.66
CA ARG A 115 -2.84 14.07 10.34
C ARG A 115 -3.44 12.90 9.55
N GLY A 116 -4.30 13.24 8.60
CA GLY A 116 -4.81 12.37 7.55
C GLY A 116 -4.92 13.18 6.26
N TYR A 117 -4.99 12.50 5.12
CA TYR A 117 -4.90 13.10 3.77
C TYR A 117 -3.65 13.94 3.53
N ASN A 118 -2.59 13.69 4.29
CA ASN A 118 -1.29 14.32 4.03
C ASN A 118 -0.53 13.59 2.93
N THR A 119 0.41 14.31 2.32
CA THR A 119 1.45 13.71 1.49
C THR A 119 2.66 13.38 2.36
N ALA A 120 3.38 12.31 2.03
CA ALA A 120 4.70 12.01 2.56
C ALA A 120 5.67 11.93 1.36
N VAL A 121 6.88 12.44 1.52
CA VAL A 121 7.90 12.47 0.47
C VAL A 121 9.23 12.10 1.10
N PHE A 122 9.99 11.24 0.43
CA PHE A 122 11.35 10.90 0.80
C PHE A 122 12.28 11.93 0.17
N THR A 123 13.09 12.57 1.01
CA THR A 123 13.99 13.66 0.64
C THR A 123 15.36 13.13 0.23
N ALA A 124 16.14 13.97 -0.47
CA ALA A 124 17.48 13.60 -0.93
C ALA A 124 18.45 13.36 0.24
N GLU A 125 18.17 13.96 1.40
CA GLU A 125 18.94 13.78 2.63
C GLU A 125 18.66 12.44 3.35
N GLY A 126 17.71 11.65 2.86
CA GLY A 126 17.35 10.36 3.45
C GLY A 126 16.33 10.44 4.58
N THR A 127 15.51 11.50 4.60
CA THR A 127 14.43 11.73 5.57
C THR A 127 13.04 11.81 4.95
#